data_AF-A0AAP4A9Z6-F1
#
_entry.id   AF-A0AAP4A9Z6-F1
#
_cell.length_a   1.000
_cell.length_b   1.000
_cell.length_c   1.000
_cell.angle_alpha   90.00
_cell.angle_beta   90.00
_cell.angle_gamma   90.00
#
_symmetry.space_group_name_H-M   'P 1'
#
loop_
_entity.id
_entity.type
_entity.pdbx_description
1 polymer ?
#
loop_
_entity_poly.entity_id
_entity_poly.type
_entity_poly.pdbx_seq_one_letter_code
_entity_poly.pdbx_strand_id
1 'polypeptide(L)' 'MEEKRATEINFALGLIETICEESEIALIPYTLKNGQQVVAIHDNQNGKISVMVKKEK' A
#
# COMPACT_ATOMS: atom_id res chain seq x y z
N MET A 1 -3.13 -25.87 -6.58
CA MET A 1 -2.12 -24.83 -6.92
C MET A 1 -2.74 -23.43 -6.88
N GLU A 2 -3.97 -23.25 -7.37
CA GLU A 2 -4.74 -22.00 -7.24
C GLU A 2 -5.08 -21.64 -5.78
N GLU A 3 -5.48 -22.62 -4.97
CA GLU A 3 -5.81 -22.42 -3.54
C GLU A 3 -4.64 -21.84 -2.73
N LYS A 4 -3.40 -22.26 -3.04
CA LYS A 4 -2.20 -21.76 -2.35
C LYS A 4 -1.99 -20.27 -2.62
N ARG A 5 -2.12 -19.85 -3.88
CA ARG A 5 -1.97 -18.44 -4.27
C ARG A 5 -3.06 -17.56 -3.64
N ALA A 6 -4.32 -18.03 -3.64
CA ALA A 6 -5.41 -17.31 -3.00
C ALA A 6 -5.18 -17.14 -1.48
N THR A 7 -4.69 -18.20 -0.83
CA THR A 7 -4.33 -18.15 0.60
C THR A 7 -3.22 -17.13 0.89
N GLU A 8 -2.16 -17.12 0.08
CA GLU A 8 -1.05 -16.17 0.23
C GLU A 8 -1.50 -14.72 0.03
N ILE A 9 -2.38 -14.48 -0.96
CA ILE A 9 -2.95 -13.15 -1.21
C ILE A 9 -3.83 -12.71 -0.04
N ASN A 10 -4.73 -13.56 0.44
CA ASN A 10 -5.62 -13.24 1.55
C ASN A 10 -4.85 -12.95 2.84
N PHE A 11 -3.78 -13.72 3.09
CA PHE A 11 -2.88 -13.46 4.22
C PHE A 11 -2.24 -12.06 4.11
N ALA A 12 -1.71 -11.70 2.93
CA ALA A 12 -1.13 -10.38 2.71
C ALA A 12 -2.15 -9.25 2.86
N LEU A 13 -3.36 -9.43 2.33
CA LEU A 13 -4.46 -8.47 2.47
C LEU A 13 -4.83 -8.24 3.93
N GLY A 14 -5.00 -9.31 4.71
CA GLY A 14 -5.33 -9.20 6.13
C GLY A 14 -4.23 -8.47 6.92
N LEU A 15 -2.96 -8.77 6.64
CA LEU A 15 -1.84 -8.05 7.27
C LEU A 15 -1.85 -6.55 6.94
N ILE A 16 -2.09 -6.20 5.66
CA ILE A 16 -2.17 -4.81 5.22
C ILE A 16 -3.35 -4.09 5.89
N GLU A 17 -4.51 -4.73 5.95
CA GLU A 17 -5.72 -4.20 6.58
C GLU A 17 -5.49 -3.88 8.06
N THR A 18 -4.96 -4.83 8.83
CA THR A 18 -4.63 -4.61 10.26
C THR A 18 -3.68 -3.43 10.46
N ILE A 19 -2.63 -3.34 9.64
CA ILE A 19 -1.66 -2.22 9.74
C ILE A 19 -2.34 -0.88 9.43
N CYS A 20 -3.22 -0.84 8.41
CA CYS A 20 -3.93 0.38 8.04
C CYS A 20 -4.85 0.87 9.16
N GLU A 21 -5.60 -0.04 9.79
CA GLU A 21 -6.49 0.27 10.91
C GLU A 21 -5.72 0.74 12.14
N GLU A 22 -4.71 -0.02 12.58
CA GLU A 22 -3.95 0.29 13.80
C GLU A 22 -3.13 1.58 13.72
N SER A 23 -2.62 1.89 12.52
CA SER A 23 -1.78 3.07 12.30
C SER A 23 -2.54 4.28 11.76
N GLU A 24 -3.86 4.18 11.59
CA GLU A 24 -4.69 5.22 10.98
C GLU A 24 -4.17 5.70 9.61
N ILE A 25 -3.78 4.76 8.75
CA ILE A 25 -3.29 5.04 7.39
C ILE A 25 -4.17 4.39 6.32
N ALA A 26 -4.08 4.87 5.08
CA ALA A 26 -4.74 4.28 3.93
C ALA A 26 -3.76 4.07 2.77
N LEU A 27 -3.92 2.98 2.02
CA LEU A 27 -3.25 2.77 0.75
C LEU A 27 -4.07 3.38 -0.39
N ILE A 28 -3.49 4.33 -1.11
CA ILE A 28 -4.18 5.05 -2.21
C ILE A 28 -3.39 4.98 -3.51
N PRO A 29 -4.04 4.97 -4.68
CA PRO A 29 -3.36 5.16 -5.95
C PRO A 29 -2.75 6.56 -6.01
N TYR A 30 -1.53 6.67 -6.52
CA TYR A 30 -0.82 7.94 -6.64
C TYR A 30 -0.01 8.01 -7.93
N THR A 31 -0.05 9.15 -8.61
CA THR A 31 0.73 9.41 -9.83
C THR A 31 1.92 10.30 -9.50
N LEU A 32 3.13 9.76 -9.68
CA LEU A 32 4.37 10.54 -9.56
C LEU A 32 4.47 11.60 -10.67
N LYS A 33 5.32 12.61 -10.47
CA LYS A 33 5.52 13.70 -11.44
C LYS A 33 5.99 13.24 -12.83
N ASN A 34 6.64 12.08 -12.90
CA ASN A 34 7.08 11.44 -14.14
C ASN A 34 5.98 10.60 -14.82
N GLY A 35 4.74 10.62 -14.30
CA GLY A 35 3.60 9.85 -14.81
C GLY A 35 3.50 8.42 -14.29
N GLN A 36 4.47 7.95 -13.50
CA GLN A 36 4.46 6.59 -12.95
C GLN A 36 3.35 6.42 -11.90
N GLN A 37 2.54 5.37 -12.05
CA GLN A 37 1.53 4.97 -11.06
C GLN A 37 2.17 4.14 -9.96
N VAL A 38 1.89 4.50 -8.71
CA VAL A 38 2.35 3.81 -7.50
C VAL A 38 1.22 3.70 -6.48
N VAL A 39 1.43 2.89 -5.45
CA VAL A 39 0.62 2.92 -4.23
C VAL A 39 1.32 3.83 -3.23
N ALA A 40 0.58 4.78 -2.67
CA ALA A 40 1.05 5.68 -1.62
C ALA A 40 0.36 5.37 -0.29
N ILE A 41 1.00 5.77 0.80
CA ILE A 41 0.43 5.76 2.14
C ILE A 41 -0.09 7.17 2.42
N HIS A 42 -1.39 7.28 2.70
CA HIS A 42 -2.03 8.47 3.23
C HIS A 42 -2.17 8.35 4.75
N ASP A 43 -1.60 9.29 5.48
CA ASP A 43 -1.74 9.41 6.94
C ASP A 43 -3.05 10.15 7.25
N ASN A 44 -4.03 9.47 7.86
CA ASN A 44 -5.34 10.06 8.12
C ASN A 44 -5.31 11.07 9.27
N GLN A 45 -4.27 11.07 10.11
CA GLN A 45 -4.16 12.00 11.24
C GLN A 45 -3.74 13.40 10.79
N ASN A 46 -2.90 13.50 9.76
CA ASN A 46 -2.35 14.78 9.31
C ASN A 46 -2.48 15.05 7.79
N GLY A 47 -3.02 14.11 7.01
CA GLY A 47 -3.23 14.23 5.57
C GLY A 47 -1.97 14.08 4.72
N LYS A 48 -0.82 13.69 5.31
CA LYS A 48 0.44 13.56 4.59
C LYS A 48 0.43 12.33 3.69
N ILE A 49 0.95 12.50 2.48
CA ILE A 49 1.12 11.40 1.52
C ILE A 49 2.61 11.03 1.45
N SER A 50 2.89 9.74 1.66
CA SER A 50 4.23 9.15 1.53
C SER A 50 4.25 8.14 0.39
N VAL A 51 5.22 8.28 -0.51
CA VAL A 51 5.40 7.38 -1.66
C VAL A 51 6.66 6.55 -1.49
N MET A 52 6.56 5.23 -1.70
CA MET A 52 7.74 4.37 -1.76
C MET A 52 8.20 4.27 -3.22
N VAL A 53 9.25 5.00 -3.57
CA VAL A 53 9.86 4.93 -4.89
C VAL A 53 11.06 3.99 -4.80
N LYS A 54 11.04 2.89 -5.55
CA LYS A 54 12.21 2.02 -5.67
C LYS A 54 13.31 2.84 -6.34
N LYS A 55 14.40 3.12 -5.63
CA LYS A 55 15.59 3.68 -6.28
C LYS A 55 16.05 2.66 -7.30
N GLU A 56 16.00 3.01 -8.59
CA GLU A 56 16.72 2.26 -9.60
C GLU A 56 18.21 2.32 -9.21
N LYS A 57 18.86 1.14 -9.20
CA LYS A 57 20.29 1.02 -8.92
C LYS A 57 21.10 1.46 -10.12
#